data_AF-A0AAI8T891-F1
#
_entry.id   AF-A0AAI8T891-F1
#
_cell.length_a   1.000
_cell.length_b   1.000
_cell.length_c   1.000
_cell.angle_alpha   90.00
_cell.angle_beta   90.00
_cell.angle_gamma   90.00
#
_symmetry.space_group_name_H-M   'P 1'
#
loop_
_entity.id
_entity.type
_entity.pdbx_description
1 polymer ?
#
loop_
_entity_poly.entity_id
_entity_poly.type
_entity_poly.pdbx_seq_one_letter_code
_entity_poly.pdbx_strand_id
1 'polypeptide(L)'
;MQNTIKIPTIAWGIAALVFFPFFVPNSYNISLFGIRFLPAVFFAYVAYRTYRSGLAPGAGPEERALARHQAFAAVALSVVSVILGIGFGLIRPPNFNSVMPSVASFEGKYRDPSGNTVEFLADGTAVIVIHGQQAIWKWSTYAGNRLKLEPDPGMIGVSSAMCDYQLNGSSLRVTGCEYAMQLTRL
;
A
#
# COMPACT_ATOMS: atom_id res chain seq x y z
N MET A 1 -30.18 -2.25 22.51
CA MET A 1 -28.71 -2.13 22.55
C MET A 1 -28.28 -1.55 21.22
N GLN A 2 -27.81 -0.30 21.20
CA GLN A 2 -27.45 0.38 19.95
C GLN A 2 -26.00 0.01 19.62
N ASN A 3 -25.84 -0.86 18.63
CA ASN A 3 -24.55 -1.22 18.07
C ASN A 3 -24.04 -0.04 17.24
N THR A 4 -23.12 0.74 17.79
CA THR A 4 -22.56 1.91 17.10
C THR A 4 -21.05 1.72 16.94
N ILE A 5 -20.55 1.84 15.72
CA ILE A 5 -19.11 1.85 15.44
C ILE A 5 -18.54 3.14 16.04
N LYS A 6 -17.62 3.02 17.01
CA LYS A 6 -16.97 4.14 17.68
C LYS A 6 -15.48 4.18 17.32
N ILE A 7 -14.87 5.36 17.38
CA ILE A 7 -13.42 5.55 17.20
C ILE A 7 -12.56 4.54 18.00
N PRO A 8 -12.81 4.26 19.31
CA PRO A 8 -12.07 3.24 20.04
C PRO A 8 -12.24 1.83 19.46
N THR A 9 -13.43 1.47 18.98
CA THR A 9 -13.67 0.17 18.32
C THR A 9 -12.81 0.03 17.07
N ILE A 10 -12.71 1.09 16.27
CA ILE A 10 -11.86 1.13 15.08
C ILE A 10 -10.39 1.00 15.48
N ALA A 11 -9.93 1.75 16.49
CA ALA A 11 -8.54 1.70 16.95
C ALA A 11 -8.13 0.29 17.44
N TRP A 12 -8.98 -0.36 18.23
CA TRP A 12 -8.75 -1.74 18.67
C TRP A 12 -8.81 -2.75 17.52
N GLY A 13 -9.68 -2.53 16.53
CA GLY A 13 -9.75 -3.34 15.32
C GLY A 13 -8.46 -3.22 14.48
N ILE A 14 -7.93 -2.01 14.32
CA ILE A 14 -6.65 -1.79 13.64
C ILE A 14 -5.51 -2.46 14.42
N ALA A 15 -5.46 -2.32 15.75
CA ALA A 15 -4.46 -3.00 16.57
C ALA A 15 -4.53 -4.53 16.40
N ALA A 16 -5.74 -5.12 16.39
CA ALA A 16 -5.92 -6.54 16.14
C ALA A 16 -5.33 -6.98 14.79
N LEU A 17 -5.56 -6.20 13.74
CA LEU A 17 -5.02 -6.45 12.40
C LEU A 17 -3.49 -6.33 12.35
N VAL A 18 -2.91 -5.34 13.01
CA VAL A 18 -1.44 -5.15 13.03
C VAL A 18 -0.72 -6.34 13.67
N PHE A 19 -1.30 -6.90 14.73
CA PHE A 19 -0.72 -8.07 15.38
C PHE A 19 -1.12 -9.39 14.71
N PHE A 20 -2.11 -9.41 13.81
CA PHE A 20 -2.61 -10.65 13.23
C PHE A 20 -1.53 -11.36 12.40
N PRO A 21 -1.28 -12.66 12.62
CA PRO A 21 -0.32 -13.41 11.82
C PRO A 21 -0.93 -13.79 10.46
N PHE A 22 -0.69 -12.97 9.42
CA PHE A 22 -1.10 -13.24 8.03
C PHE A 22 -0.26 -14.34 7.35
N PHE A 23 0.07 -15.42 8.07
CA PHE A 23 0.83 -16.55 7.56
C PHE A 23 0.36 -17.85 8.21
N VAL A 24 0.46 -18.95 7.46
CA VAL A 24 0.10 -20.28 7.97
C VAL A 24 1.20 -20.78 8.92
N PRO A 25 0.85 -21.27 10.12
CA PRO A 25 1.81 -21.81 11.05
C PRO A 25 2.43 -23.11 10.51
N ASN A 26 3.75 -23.25 10.68
CA ASN A 26 4.57 -24.42 10.42
C ASN A 26 5.61 -24.57 11.54
N SER A 27 6.38 -25.66 11.52
CA SER A 27 7.36 -25.96 12.58
C SER A 27 8.40 -24.86 12.83
N TYR A 28 8.73 -24.05 11.82
CA TYR A 28 9.74 -22.99 11.91
C TYR A 28 9.19 -21.64 12.40
N ASN A 29 7.88 -21.41 12.31
CA ASN A 29 7.27 -20.11 12.65
C ASN A 29 6.14 -20.19 13.69
N ILE A 30 5.88 -21.37 14.27
CA ILE A 30 4.78 -21.58 15.24
C ILE A 30 4.89 -20.69 16.48
N SER A 31 6.11 -20.46 16.97
CA SER A 31 6.34 -19.56 18.12
C SER A 31 5.99 -18.11 17.77
N LEU A 32 6.39 -17.65 16.58
CA LEU A 32 6.05 -16.31 16.10
C LEU A 32 4.55 -16.16 15.84
N PHE A 33 3.91 -17.21 15.33
CA PHE A 33 2.45 -17.25 15.16
C PHE A 33 1.76 -17.07 16.52
N GLY A 34 2.14 -17.82 17.55
CA GLY A 34 1.56 -17.70 18.89
C GLY A 34 1.75 -16.31 19.51
N ILE A 35 2.97 -15.76 19.40
CA ILE A 35 3.31 -14.42 19.93
C ILE A 35 2.47 -13.31 19.26
N ARG A 36 2.09 -13.49 18.00
CA ARG A 36 1.25 -12.54 17.23
C ARG A 36 -0.25 -12.77 17.44
N PHE A 37 -0.66 -14.02 17.43
CA PHE A 37 -2.05 -14.42 17.53
C PHE A 37 -2.67 -14.03 18.88
N LEU A 38 -1.94 -14.23 19.99
CA LEU A 38 -2.45 -13.94 21.33
C LEU A 38 -2.82 -12.44 21.50
N PRO A 39 -1.95 -11.46 21.19
CA PRO A 39 -2.32 -10.04 21.18
C PRO A 39 -3.43 -9.72 20.19
N ALA A 40 -3.42 -10.30 18.99
CA ALA A 40 -4.44 -10.04 17.97
C ALA A 40 -5.85 -10.43 18.46
N VAL A 41 -5.99 -11.61 19.08
CA VAL A 41 -7.24 -12.06 19.69
C VAL A 41 -7.66 -11.16 20.85
N PHE A 42 -6.71 -10.74 21.69
CA PHE A 42 -6.99 -9.81 22.79
C PHE A 42 -7.54 -8.48 22.27
N PHE A 43 -6.89 -7.86 21.29
CA PHE A 43 -7.36 -6.59 20.72
C PHE A 43 -8.70 -6.74 20.00
N ALA A 44 -8.93 -7.85 19.28
CA ALA A 44 -10.21 -8.14 18.65
C ALA A 44 -11.33 -8.28 19.70
N TYR A 45 -11.05 -8.93 20.83
CA TYR A 45 -12.00 -9.05 21.94
C TYR A 45 -12.35 -7.69 22.55
N VAL A 46 -11.36 -6.81 22.75
CA VAL A 46 -11.60 -5.45 23.26
C VAL A 46 -12.38 -4.61 22.24
N ALA A 47 -12.08 -4.73 20.94
CA ALA A 47 -12.87 -4.09 19.89
C ALA A 47 -14.34 -4.52 19.95
N TYR A 48 -14.59 -5.83 20.05
CA TYR A 48 -15.94 -6.39 20.17
C TYR A 48 -16.66 -5.90 21.44
N ARG A 49 -15.98 -5.86 22.58
CA ARG A 49 -16.56 -5.36 23.83
C ARG A 49 -16.93 -3.87 23.72
N THR A 50 -16.05 -3.04 23.17
CA THR A 50 -16.34 -1.59 23.00
C THR A 50 -17.48 -1.34 22.01
N TYR A 51 -17.63 -2.17 20.98
CA TYR A 51 -18.76 -2.15 20.06
C TYR A 51 -20.08 -2.48 20.76
N ARG A 52 -20.09 -3.50 21.63
CA ARG A 52 -21.27 -3.90 22.43
C ARG A 52 -21.63 -2.86 23.50
N SER A 53 -20.65 -2.20 24.09
CA SER A 53 -20.82 -1.19 25.16
C SER A 53 -21.19 0.19 24.60
N GLY A 54 -22.32 0.30 23.90
CA GLY A 54 -22.91 1.59 23.48
C GLY A 54 -23.18 2.52 24.68
N LEU A 55 -22.92 3.83 24.55
CA LEU A 55 -23.44 4.79 25.54
C LEU A 55 -24.93 4.94 25.24
N ALA A 56 -25.79 4.88 26.25
CA ALA A 56 -27.22 5.07 26.04
C ALA A 56 -27.48 6.48 25.49
N PRO A 57 -28.44 6.65 24.55
CA PRO A 57 -28.89 7.98 24.15
C PRO A 57 -29.49 8.68 25.38
N GLY A 58 -28.71 9.61 25.96
CA GLY A 58 -29.02 10.25 27.24
C GLY A 58 -27.85 10.28 28.23
N ALA A 59 -26.73 9.63 27.93
CA ALA A 59 -25.53 9.65 28.79
C ALA A 59 -25.10 11.08 29.13
N GLY A 60 -24.85 11.32 30.42
CA GLY A 60 -24.51 12.63 30.97
C GLY A 60 -23.19 13.17 30.40
N PRO A 61 -22.93 14.49 30.54
CA PRO A 61 -21.68 15.10 30.06
C PRO A 61 -20.43 14.46 30.68
N GLU A 62 -20.54 13.99 31.93
CA GLU A 62 -19.47 13.33 32.68
C GLU A 62 -19.15 11.93 32.13
N GLU A 63 -20.16 11.11 31.82
CA GLU A 63 -19.99 9.80 31.19
C GLU A 63 -19.40 9.90 29.77
N ARG A 64 -19.73 10.98 29.05
CA ARG A 64 -19.13 11.29 27.74
C ARG A 64 -17.67 11.72 27.86
N ALA A 65 -17.31 12.48 28.88
CA ALA A 65 -15.93 12.88 29.15
C ALA A 65 -15.06 11.67 29.52
N LEU A 66 -15.57 10.79 30.39
CA LEU A 66 -14.89 9.54 30.77
C LEU A 66 -14.69 8.63 29.55
N ALA A 67 -15.71 8.47 28.71
CA ALA A 67 -15.61 7.66 27.49
C ALA A 67 -14.61 8.24 26.48
N ARG A 68 -14.48 9.56 26.38
CA ARG A 68 -13.43 10.21 25.57
C ARG A 68 -12.05 9.91 26.12
N HIS A 69 -11.83 10.05 27.42
CA HIS A 69 -10.53 9.72 28.03
C HIS A 69 -10.16 8.25 27.86
N GLN A 70 -11.11 7.33 28.03
CA GLN A 70 -10.90 5.92 27.77
C GLN A 70 -10.59 5.65 26.29
N ALA A 71 -11.22 6.37 25.36
CA ALA A 71 -10.90 6.27 23.93
C ALA A 71 -9.49 6.78 23.62
N PHE A 72 -9.07 7.91 24.20
CA PHE A 72 -7.70 8.43 24.04
C PHE A 72 -6.66 7.47 24.63
N ALA A 73 -6.90 6.93 25.83
CA ALA A 73 -6.01 5.96 26.46
C ALA A 73 -5.89 4.67 25.63
N ALA A 74 -7.00 4.19 25.07
CA ALA A 74 -7.03 3.04 24.17
C ALA A 74 -6.17 3.28 22.91
N VAL A 75 -6.33 4.45 22.27
CA VAL A 75 -5.53 4.83 21.10
C VAL A 75 -4.05 4.92 21.48
N ALA A 76 -3.70 5.62 22.55
CA ALA A 76 -2.32 5.75 23.00
C ALA A 76 -1.66 4.40 23.30
N LEU A 77 -2.35 3.50 24.01
CA LEU A 77 -1.86 2.16 24.32
C LEU A 77 -1.69 1.30 23.07
N SER A 78 -2.61 1.42 22.10
CA SER A 78 -2.49 0.70 20.83
C SER A 78 -1.26 1.15 20.05
N VAL A 79 -1.02 2.46 19.95
CA VAL A 79 0.14 3.03 19.25
C VAL A 79 1.44 2.63 19.92
N VAL A 80 1.53 2.72 21.25
CA VAL A 80 2.71 2.30 22.02
C VAL A 80 2.99 0.82 21.82
N SER A 81 1.96 -0.02 21.85
CA SER A 81 2.08 -1.47 21.64
C SER A 81 2.58 -1.81 20.24
N VAL A 82 2.11 -1.08 19.21
CA VAL A 82 2.59 -1.23 17.83
C VAL A 82 4.06 -0.81 17.71
N ILE A 83 4.44 0.35 18.27
CA ILE A 83 5.83 0.84 18.24
C ILE A 83 6.78 -0.14 18.92
N LEU A 84 6.42 -0.63 20.11
CA LEU A 84 7.21 -1.63 20.83
C LEU A 84 7.31 -2.94 20.03
N GLY A 85 6.20 -3.41 19.45
CA GLY A 85 6.19 -4.60 18.61
C GLY A 85 7.11 -4.48 17.38
N ILE A 86 7.20 -3.30 16.78
CA ILE A 86 8.15 -3.01 15.69
C ILE A 86 9.59 -3.02 16.20
N GLY A 87 9.87 -2.31 17.31
CA GLY A 87 11.21 -2.22 17.91
C GLY A 87 11.79 -3.56 18.35
N PHE A 88 10.95 -4.48 18.85
CA PHE A 88 11.36 -5.84 19.22
C PHE A 88 11.33 -6.84 18.06
N GLY A 89 11.01 -6.41 16.83
CA GLY A 89 10.93 -7.28 15.65
C GLY A 89 9.78 -8.29 15.66
N LEU A 90 8.88 -8.21 16.65
CA LEU A 90 7.71 -9.07 16.79
C LEU A 90 6.66 -8.75 15.74
N ILE A 91 6.54 -7.47 15.38
CA ILE A 91 5.72 -6.98 14.28
C ILE A 91 6.68 -6.50 13.23
N ARG A 92 6.74 -7.21 12.11
CA ARG A 92 7.21 -6.58 10.88
C ARG A 92 6.01 -5.82 10.37
N PRO A 93 6.04 -4.47 10.31
CA PRO A 93 5.02 -3.78 9.56
C PRO A 93 4.96 -4.46 8.18
N PRO A 94 3.77 -4.66 7.59
CA PRO A 94 3.73 -5.00 6.18
C PRO A 94 4.67 -4.00 5.51
N ASN A 95 5.65 -4.50 4.78
CA ASN A 95 6.49 -3.62 4.01
C ASN A 95 5.51 -2.89 3.09
N PHE A 96 5.19 -1.62 3.37
CA PHE A 96 4.19 -0.90 2.59
C PHE A 96 4.63 -0.77 1.13
N ASN A 97 5.84 -1.20 0.77
CA ASN A 97 6.24 -1.57 -0.59
C ASN A 97 5.29 -2.57 -1.27
N SER A 98 4.42 -3.28 -0.55
CA SER A 98 3.40 -4.19 -1.13
C SER A 98 1.99 -3.61 -1.22
N VAL A 99 1.77 -2.35 -0.79
CA VAL A 99 0.50 -1.61 -1.00
C VAL A 99 0.73 -0.28 -1.73
N MET A 100 1.96 0.21 -1.73
CA MET A 100 2.51 1.19 -2.66
C MET A 100 3.83 0.60 -3.15
N PRO A 101 3.97 0.22 -4.42
CA PRO A 101 5.23 -0.32 -4.90
C PRO A 101 6.29 0.78 -4.93
N SER A 102 6.96 1.00 -3.80
CA SER A 102 8.31 1.53 -3.74
C SER A 102 9.27 0.43 -4.22
N VAL A 103 9.08 0.04 -5.49
CA VAL A 103 10.22 -0.14 -6.40
C VAL A 103 10.81 1.25 -6.58
N ALA A 104 12.11 1.36 -6.92
CA ALA A 104 12.58 2.59 -7.55
C ALA A 104 11.56 2.93 -8.65
N SER A 105 10.74 3.96 -8.43
CA SER A 105 9.44 4.02 -9.10
C SER A 105 9.70 4.03 -10.59
N PHE A 106 9.02 3.21 -11.37
CA PHE A 106 9.16 3.24 -12.83
C PHE A 106 8.75 4.62 -13.39
N GLU A 107 7.99 5.36 -12.59
CA GLU A 107 7.57 6.74 -12.77
C GLU A 107 8.75 7.72 -12.90
N GLY A 108 8.54 8.78 -13.66
CA GLY A 108 9.50 9.84 -13.86
C GLY A 108 9.77 10.09 -15.34
N LYS A 109 10.59 11.10 -15.59
CA LYS A 109 10.94 11.53 -16.93
C LYS A 109 12.23 10.88 -17.38
N TYR A 110 12.20 10.33 -18.58
CA TYR A 110 13.30 9.66 -19.22
C TYR A 110 13.58 10.25 -20.59
N ARG A 111 14.82 10.08 -21.04
CA ARG A 111 15.29 10.50 -22.35
C ARG A 111 16.04 9.38 -23.03
N ASP A 112 15.77 9.18 -24.31
CA ASP A 112 16.55 8.25 -25.14
C ASP A 112 17.82 8.92 -25.71
N PRO A 113 18.76 8.15 -26.28
CA PRO A 113 19.96 8.72 -26.92
C PRO A 113 19.67 9.63 -28.12
N SER A 114 18.51 9.48 -28.76
CA SER A 114 18.06 10.29 -29.91
C SER A 114 17.44 11.63 -29.48
N GLY A 115 17.25 11.85 -28.18
CA GLY A 115 16.69 13.06 -27.61
C GLY A 115 15.17 13.04 -27.41
N ASN A 116 14.48 11.95 -27.76
CA ASN A 116 13.07 11.75 -27.45
C ASN A 116 12.89 11.56 -25.95
N THR A 117 11.73 11.94 -25.42
CA THR A 117 11.45 11.84 -23.99
C THR A 117 10.20 11.02 -23.72
N VAL A 118 10.22 10.27 -22.64
CA VAL A 118 9.06 9.55 -22.12
C VAL A 118 8.89 9.89 -20.66
N GLU A 119 7.71 10.36 -20.27
CA GLU A 119 7.37 10.66 -18.89
C GLU A 119 6.28 9.71 -18.40
N PHE A 120 6.64 8.85 -17.44
CA PHE A 120 5.72 7.91 -16.82
C PHE A 120 5.14 8.55 -15.56
N LEU A 121 3.86 8.86 -15.57
CA LEU A 121 3.13 9.47 -14.47
C LEU A 121 2.51 8.40 -13.56
N ALA A 122 2.39 8.72 -12.27
CA ALA A 122 1.89 7.80 -11.23
C ALA A 122 0.42 7.36 -11.41
N ASP A 123 -0.34 8.06 -12.25
CA ASP A 123 -1.72 7.72 -12.60
C ASP A 123 -1.82 6.64 -13.70
N GLY A 124 -0.69 6.15 -14.20
CA GLY A 124 -0.64 5.19 -15.31
C GLY A 124 -0.64 5.85 -16.69
N THR A 125 -0.44 7.17 -16.77
CA THR A 125 -0.29 7.90 -18.03
C THR A 125 1.18 7.98 -18.44
N ALA A 126 1.47 7.73 -19.71
CA ALA A 126 2.79 7.88 -20.31
C ALA A 126 2.73 8.96 -21.39
N VAL A 127 3.55 10.01 -21.23
CA VAL A 127 3.67 11.09 -22.20
C VAL A 127 4.93 10.87 -23.01
N ILE A 128 4.77 10.53 -24.29
CA ILE A 128 5.86 10.24 -25.21
C ILE A 128 6.03 11.44 -26.13
N VAL A 129 7.23 12.00 -26.21
CA VAL A 129 7.57 13.09 -27.13
C VAL A 129 8.65 12.61 -28.09
N ILE A 130 8.30 12.48 -29.37
CA ILE A 130 9.19 12.06 -30.45
C ILE A 130 9.24 13.17 -31.48
N HIS A 131 10.44 13.68 -31.79
CA HIS A 131 10.64 14.79 -32.74
C HIS A 131 9.71 16.01 -32.51
N GLY A 132 9.40 16.32 -31.24
CA GLY A 132 8.52 17.42 -30.86
C GLY A 132 7.01 17.14 -30.98
N GLN A 133 6.62 15.96 -31.47
CA GLN A 133 5.23 15.50 -31.42
C GLN A 133 4.97 14.73 -30.13
N GLN A 134 3.92 15.12 -29.41
CA GLN A 134 3.50 14.49 -28.17
C GLN A 134 2.39 13.47 -28.44
N ALA A 135 2.54 12.28 -27.87
CA ALA A 135 1.53 11.25 -27.83
C ALA A 135 1.28 10.83 -26.37
N ILE A 136 0.01 10.54 -26.06
CA ILE A 136 -0.41 10.06 -24.75
C ILE A 136 -0.69 8.57 -24.86
N TRP A 137 -0.14 7.83 -23.90
CA TRP A 137 -0.26 6.39 -23.78
C TRP A 137 -0.68 6.06 -22.34
N LYS A 138 -1.21 4.87 -22.14
CA LYS A 138 -1.36 4.27 -20.81
C LYS A 138 -0.25 3.27 -20.60
N TRP A 139 0.28 3.21 -19.40
CA TRP A 139 1.28 2.24 -19.00
C TRP A 139 0.87 1.54 -17.71
N SER A 140 1.28 0.28 -17.59
CA SER A 140 1.15 -0.50 -16.35
C SER A 140 2.23 -1.55 -16.27
N THR A 141 2.69 -1.85 -15.05
CA THR A 141 3.66 -2.92 -14.80
C THR A 141 2.97 -4.13 -14.18
N TYR A 142 3.49 -5.31 -14.50
CA TYR A 142 3.00 -6.59 -14.03
C TYR A 142 4.15 -7.41 -13.44
N ALA A 143 3.80 -8.45 -12.67
CA ALA A 143 4.76 -9.38 -12.10
C ALA A 143 5.70 -9.95 -13.18
N GLY A 144 6.97 -10.15 -12.82
CA GLY A 144 8.00 -10.65 -13.75
C GLY A 144 8.61 -9.57 -14.66
N ASN A 145 8.62 -8.31 -14.23
CA ASN A 145 9.20 -7.17 -14.98
C ASN A 145 8.58 -6.97 -16.37
N ARG A 146 7.24 -7.04 -16.44
CA ARG A 146 6.50 -6.84 -17.68
C ARG A 146 5.87 -5.45 -17.70
N LEU A 147 5.99 -4.75 -18.81
CA LEU A 147 5.45 -3.42 -19.06
C LEU A 147 4.42 -3.50 -20.16
N LYS A 148 3.18 -3.08 -19.89
CA LYS A 148 2.15 -2.90 -20.91
C LYS A 148 2.12 -1.45 -21.33
N LEU A 149 2.14 -1.21 -22.64
CA LEU A 149 1.95 0.10 -23.25
C LEU A 149 0.70 0.05 -24.11
N GLU A 150 -0.21 1.00 -23.91
CA GLU A 150 -1.48 1.08 -24.64
C GLU A 150 -1.63 2.48 -25.23
N PRO A 151 -1.74 2.64 -26.55
CA PRO A 151 -1.98 3.95 -27.14
C PRO A 151 -3.40 4.45 -26.80
N ASP A 152 -3.57 5.76 -26.73
CA ASP A 152 -4.89 6.36 -26.50
C ASP A 152 -5.86 6.06 -27.67
N PRO A 153 -7.18 5.89 -27.42
CA PRO A 153 -8.15 5.58 -28.47
C PRO A 153 -8.21 6.73 -29.49
N GLY A 154 -7.67 6.49 -30.69
CA GLY A 154 -7.61 7.51 -31.74
C GLY A 154 -6.26 7.54 -32.48
N MET A 155 -5.25 6.87 -31.95
CA MET A 155 -3.96 6.72 -32.64
C MET A 155 -4.04 5.62 -33.71
N ILE A 156 -3.72 5.98 -34.96
CA ILE A 156 -3.75 5.06 -36.11
C ILE A 156 -2.37 4.46 -36.31
N GLY A 157 -2.31 3.14 -36.56
CA GLY A 157 -1.06 2.45 -36.92
C GLY A 157 -0.15 2.07 -35.74
N VAL A 158 -0.67 2.11 -34.51
CA VAL A 158 0.03 1.68 -33.29
C VAL A 158 -0.85 0.74 -32.49
N SER A 159 -0.24 -0.28 -31.87
CA SER A 159 -0.92 -1.31 -31.10
C SER A 159 -0.53 -1.26 -29.63
N SER A 160 -1.39 -1.81 -28.78
CA SER A 160 -0.95 -2.15 -27.42
C SER A 160 0.11 -3.24 -27.48
N ALA A 161 1.18 -3.12 -26.69
CA ALA A 161 2.20 -4.16 -26.61
C ALA A 161 2.58 -4.46 -25.15
N MET A 162 3.01 -5.71 -24.93
CA MET A 162 3.55 -6.17 -23.66
C MET A 162 5.06 -6.40 -23.81
N CYS A 163 5.84 -5.54 -23.19
CA CYS A 163 7.29 -5.52 -23.21
C CYS A 163 7.86 -6.09 -21.92
N ASP A 164 9.12 -6.50 -21.96
CA ASP A 164 9.95 -6.72 -20.78
C ASP A 164 10.66 -5.42 -20.42
N TYR A 165 10.86 -5.15 -19.14
CA TYR A 165 11.65 -3.99 -18.70
C TYR A 165 12.73 -4.37 -17.68
N GLN A 166 13.81 -3.59 -17.65
CA GLN A 166 14.86 -3.68 -16.63
C GLN A 166 15.20 -2.26 -16.19
N LEU A 167 15.06 -1.99 -14.89
CA LEU A 167 15.41 -0.70 -14.29
C LEU A 167 16.66 -0.87 -13.43
N ASN A 168 17.77 -0.29 -13.89
CA ASN A 168 19.07 -0.32 -13.22
C ASN A 168 19.48 1.12 -12.87
N GLY A 169 19.10 1.59 -11.68
CA GLY A 169 19.34 2.96 -11.26
C GLY A 169 18.60 3.97 -12.14
N SER A 170 19.35 4.82 -12.86
CA SER A 170 18.78 5.79 -13.81
C SER A 170 18.54 5.20 -15.21
N SER A 171 18.99 3.98 -15.51
CA SER A 171 18.80 3.38 -16.82
C SER A 171 17.57 2.47 -16.84
N LEU A 172 16.65 2.76 -17.75
CA LEU A 172 15.48 1.93 -18.05
C LEU A 172 15.68 1.30 -19.44
N ARG A 173 15.68 -0.02 -19.50
CA ARG A 173 15.75 -0.78 -20.74
C ARG A 173 14.43 -1.50 -20.98
N VAL A 174 13.81 -1.27 -22.12
CA VAL A 174 12.57 -1.92 -22.57
C VAL A 174 12.91 -2.83 -23.75
N THR A 175 12.49 -4.09 -23.70
CA THR A 175 12.82 -5.12 -24.70
C THR A 175 11.63 -6.05 -24.96
N GLY A 176 11.76 -6.96 -25.92
CA GLY A 176 10.77 -8.03 -26.14
C GLY A 176 9.46 -7.58 -26.79
N CYS A 177 9.43 -6.38 -27.38
CA CYS A 177 8.28 -5.81 -28.09
C CYS A 177 8.73 -4.82 -29.18
N GLU A 178 7.77 -4.35 -29.98
CA GLU A 178 7.98 -3.36 -31.06
C GLU A 178 8.37 -1.96 -30.55
N TYR A 179 8.19 -1.68 -29.26
CA TYR A 179 8.57 -0.44 -28.59
C TYR A 179 9.85 -0.59 -27.75
N ALA A 180 10.75 -1.48 -28.15
CA ALA A 180 12.03 -1.66 -27.47
C ALA A 180 12.83 -0.35 -27.49
N MET A 181 13.29 0.09 -26.32
CA MET A 181 13.98 1.37 -26.16
C MET A 181 14.94 1.33 -24.97
N GLN A 182 15.96 2.19 -25.03
CA GLN A 182 16.86 2.43 -23.92
C GLN A 182 16.72 3.87 -23.49
N LEU A 183 16.41 4.04 -22.21
CA LEU A 183 15.99 5.29 -21.61
C LEU A 183 16.89 5.60 -20.42
N THR A 184 17.21 6.88 -20.24
CA THR A 184 17.96 7.38 -19.10
C THR A 184 17.12 8.42 -18.37
N ARG A 185 16.93 8.25 -17.07
CA ARG A 185 16.18 9.18 -16.23
C ARG A 185 16.86 10.55 -16.21
N LEU A 186 16.04 11.60 -16.32
CA LEU A 186 16.43 13.00 -16.20
C LEU A 186 16.42 13.48 -14.75
#